data_AF-A0A844U7V3-F1
#
_entry.id   AF-A0A844U7V3-F1
#
_cell.length_a   1.000
_cell.length_b   1.000
_cell.length_c   1.000
_cell.angle_alpha   90.00
_cell.angle_beta   90.00
_cell.angle_gamma   90.00
#
_symmetry.space_group_name_H-M   'P 1'
#
loop_
_entity.id
_entity.type
_entity.pdbx_description
1 polymer ?
#
loop_
_entity_poly.entity_id
_entity_poly.type
_entity_poly.pdbx_seq_one_letter_code
_entity_poly.pdbx_strand_id
1 'polypeptide(L)' 'TNEFVVLVTVDIDPKYTISNLEQFYSSLPKSFKPFFKKSVGSTLRVYCVCDNEDDFMFCLRQTGYKTTLL' A
#
# COMPACT_ATOMS: atom_id res chain seq x y z
N THR A 1 -20.02 -3.45 8.20
CA THR A 1 -18.64 -3.72 7.74
C THR A 1 -17.91 -2.41 7.78
N ASN A 2 -16.83 -2.30 8.55
CA ASN A 2 -16.08 -1.05 8.70
C ASN A 2 -15.00 -1.03 7.63
N GLU A 3 -15.20 -0.22 6.58
CA GLU A 3 -14.19 0.02 5.55
C GLU A 3 -13.43 1.31 5.87
N PHE A 4 -12.13 1.30 5.65
CA PHE A 4 -11.27 2.47 5.84
C PHE A 4 -10.25 2.58 4.71
N VAL A 5 -9.75 3.81 4.49
CA VAL A 5 -8.78 4.06 3.42
C VAL A 5 -7.37 3.93 3.98
N VAL A 6 -6.53 3.19 3.26
CA VAL A 6 -5.11 3.04 3.55
C VAL A 6 -4.28 3.54 2.37
N LEU A 7 -3.20 4.26 2.67
CA LEU A 7 -2.21 4.68 1.68
C LEU A 7 -0.99 3.76 1.77
N VAL A 8 -0.78 2.99 0.71
CA VAL A 8 0.46 2.22 0.51
C VAL A 8 1.42 3.06 -0.31
N THR A 9 2.60 3.33 0.25
CA THR A 9 3.66 4.10 -0.40
C THR A 9 4.83 3.17 -0.67
N VAL A 10 5.33 3.17 -1.91
CA VAL A 10 6.51 2.41 -2.31
C VAL A 10 7.54 3.38 -2.84
N ASP A 11 8.68 3.46 -2.18
CA ASP A 11 9.84 4.20 -2.66
C ASP A 11 10.71 3.28 -3.51
N ILE A 12 10.99 3.72 -4.73
CA ILE A 12 11.78 2.99 -5.72
C ILE A 12 13.16 3.64 -5.77
N ASP A 13 14.21 2.85 -5.55
CA ASP A 13 15.58 3.34 -5.76
C ASP A 13 15.74 3.72 -7.25
N PRO A 14 16.24 4.93 -7.57
CA PRO A 14 16.38 5.43 -8.95
C PRO A 14 17.16 4.52 -9.90
N LYS A 15 17.96 3.58 -9.37
CA LYS A 15 18.71 2.59 -10.15
C LYS A 15 17.81 1.52 -10.78
N TYR A 16 16.57 1.38 -10.32
CA TYR A 16 15.63 0.37 -10.79
C TYR A 16 14.52 1.02 -11.62
N THR A 17 14.26 0.42 -12.79
CA THR A 17 13.11 0.79 -13.61
C THR A 17 11.89 0.01 -13.12
N ILE A 18 10.79 0.71 -12.88
CA ILE A 18 9.52 0.09 -12.52
C ILE A 18 9.04 -0.77 -13.69
N SER A 19 8.90 -2.07 -13.46
CA SER A 19 8.24 -3.01 -14.36
C SER A 19 7.21 -3.83 -13.58
N ASN A 20 6.20 -4.36 -14.28
CA ASN A 20 5.20 -5.27 -13.71
C ASN A 20 4.42 -4.74 -12.48
N LEU A 21 3.92 -3.51 -12.55
CA LEU A 21 3.08 -2.93 -11.48
C LEU A 21 1.84 -3.78 -11.15
N GLU A 22 1.26 -4.48 -12.12
CA GLU A 22 0.11 -5.38 -11.89
C GLU A 22 0.44 -6.54 -10.95
N GLN A 23 1.66 -7.07 -11.04
CA GLN A 23 2.12 -8.14 -10.16
C GLN A 23 2.28 -7.63 -8.73
N PHE A 24 2.81 -6.41 -8.57
CA PHE A 24 2.87 -5.73 -7.27
C PHE A 24 1.47 -5.53 -6.68
N TYR A 25 0.52 -4.98 -7.43
CA TYR A 25 -0.85 -4.79 -6.93
C TYR A 25 -1.53 -6.12 -6.54
N SER A 26 -1.19 -7.20 -7.24
CA SER A 26 -1.69 -8.55 -6.93
C SER A 26 -1.04 -9.17 -5.69
N SER A 27 0.13 -8.67 -5.26
CA SER A 27 0.80 -9.10 -4.02
C SER A 27 0.32 -8.38 -2.77
N LEU A 28 -0.49 -7.33 -2.91
CA LEU A 28 -1.11 -6.67 -1.76
C LEU A 28 -2.08 -7.64 -1.06
N PRO A 29 -2.29 -7.51 0.25
CA PRO A 29 -3.26 -8.33 0.95
C PRO A 29 -4.64 -8.23 0.29
N LYS A 30 -5.40 -9.33 0.26
CA LYS A 30 -6.71 -9.37 -0.42
C LYS A 30 -7.72 -8.36 0.16
N SER A 31 -7.57 -8.00 1.43
CA SER A 31 -8.34 -6.96 2.10
C SER A 31 -8.04 -5.55 1.58
N PHE A 32 -6.90 -5.34 0.92
CA PHE A 32 -6.52 -4.05 0.34
C PHE A 32 -6.97 -4.02 -1.12
N LYS A 33 -8.06 -3.30 -1.39
CA LYS A 33 -8.63 -3.12 -2.73
C LYS A 33 -8.16 -1.79 -3.30
N PRO A 34 -7.17 -1.74 -4.22
CA PRO A 34 -6.68 -0.49 -4.78
C PRO A 34 -7.76 0.20 -5.60
N PHE A 35 -8.03 1.48 -5.33
CA PHE A 35 -8.99 2.28 -6.09
C PHE A 35 -8.34 3.51 -6.75
N PHE A 36 -7.17 3.94 -6.27
CA PHE A 36 -6.42 5.03 -6.88
C PHE A 36 -4.91 4.78 -6.82
N LYS A 37 -4.21 5.10 -7.91
CA LYS A 37 -2.78 4.85 -8.08
C LYS A 37 -2.14 6.09 -8.68
N LYS A 38 -1.00 6.54 -8.15
CA LYS A 38 -0.26 7.69 -8.67
C LYS A 38 1.24 7.49 -8.49
N SER A 39 1.99 7.69 -9.56
CA SER A 39 3.45 7.83 -9.48
C SER A 39 3.82 9.30 -9.27
N VAL A 40 4.72 9.57 -8.32
CA VAL A 40 5.25 10.91 -8.01
C VAL A 40 6.76 10.78 -7.86
N GLY A 41 7.51 11.12 -8.90
CA GLY A 41 8.96 10.95 -8.91
C GLY A 41 9.34 9.48 -8.79
N SER A 42 10.14 9.15 -7.77
CA SER A 42 10.56 7.78 -7.43
C SER A 42 9.60 7.08 -6.47
N THR A 43 8.42 7.64 -6.19
CA THR A 43 7.47 7.11 -5.22
C THR A 43 6.16 6.71 -5.91
N LEU A 44 5.72 5.48 -5.69
CA LEU A 44 4.38 5.02 -6.05
C LEU A 44 3.44 5.13 -4.85
N ARG A 45 2.31 5.80 -5.04
CA ARG A 45 1.23 5.94 -4.05
C ARG A 45 0.02 5.14 -4.50
N VAL A 46 -0.44 4.23 -3.67
CA VAL A 46 -1.60 3.36 -3.93
C VAL A 46 -2.58 3.52 -2.78
N TYR A 47 -3.78 4.00 -3.09
CA TYR A 47 -4.86 4.13 -2.14
C TYR A 47 -5.74 2.90 -2.27
N CYS A 48 -5.95 2.23 -1.14
CA CYS A 48 -6.76 1.03 -1.05
C CYS A 48 -7.93 1.26 -0.09
N VAL A 49 -9.08 0.67 -0.41
CA VAL A 49 -10.11 0.42 0.60
C VAL A 49 -9.69 -0.85 1.32
N CYS A 50 -9.64 -0.79 2.65
CA CYS A 50 -9.36 -1.91 3.53
C CYS A 50 -10.59 -2.25 4.35
N ASP A 51 -10.95 -3.54 4.39
CA ASP A 51 -12.10 -4.08 5.13
C ASP A 51 -11.69 -4.99 6.30
N ASN A 52 -10.38 -5.10 6.58
CA ASN A 52 -9.84 -5.95 7.64
C ASN A 52 -8.74 -5.23 8.44
N GLU A 53 -9.04 -4.91 9.70
CA GLU A 53 -8.11 -4.22 10.61
C GLU A 53 -6.89 -5.08 10.97
N ASP A 54 -7.05 -6.40 11.14
CA ASP A 54 -5.95 -7.28 11.52
C ASP A 54 -4.89 -7.38 10.43
N ASP A 55 -5.32 -7.45 9.17
CA ASP A 55 -4.41 -7.44 8.01
C ASP A 55 -3.64 -6.12 7.94
N PHE A 56 -4.33 -4.99 8.15
CA PHE A 56 -3.71 -3.68 8.21
C PHE A 56 -2.67 -3.59 9.33
N MET A 57 -3.03 -4.00 10.56
CA MET A 57 -2.14 -3.99 11.72
C MET A 57 -0.97 -4.97 11.56
N PHE A 58 -1.17 -6.11 10.88
CA PHE A 58 -0.10 -7.04 10.52
C PHE A 58 0.89 -6.39 9.55
N CYS A 59 0.41 -5.78 8.47
CA CYS A 59 1.27 -5.07 7.50
C CYS A 59 2.01 -3.89 8.14
N LEU A 60 1.37 -3.13 9.02
CA LEU A 60 2.03 -2.07 9.79
C LEU A 60 3.20 -2.61 10.63
N ARG A 61 2.97 -3.73 11.33
CA ARG A 61 4.00 -4.38 12.16
C ARG A 61 5.19 -4.89 11.33
N GLN A 62 4.92 -5.50 10.17
CA GLN A 62 5.98 -6.03 9.30
C GLN A 62 6.82 -4.94 8.64
N THR A 63 6.21 -3.79 8.33
CA THR A 63 6.90 -2.67 7.67
C THR A 63 7.65 -1.77 8.64
N GLY A 64 7.51 -1.99 9.95
CA GLY A 64 8.27 -1.27 11.00
C GLY A 64 7.84 0.19 11.20
N TYR A 65 6.74 0.64 10.61
CA TYR A 65 6.30 2.03 10.71
C TYR A 65 5.53 2.30 12.01
N LYS A 66 5.96 3.32 12.77
CA LYS A 66 5.16 3.95 13.82
C LYS A 66 4.07 4.80 13.17
N THR A 67 2.84 4.31 13.10
CA THR A 67 1.69 5.13 12.72
C THR A 67 1.02 5.72 13.95
N THR A 68 0.90 7.05 13.97
CA THR A 68 -0.09 7.76 14.77
C THR A 68 -1.43 7.60 14.05
N LEU A 69 -2.39 6.92 14.66
CA LEU A 69 -3.80 7.08 14.29
C LEU A 69 -4.16 8.54 14.61
N LEU A 70 -4.45 9.34 13.58
CA LEU A 70 -5.02 10.67 13.73
C LEU A 70 -6.54 10.56 13.89
#